data_AF-A0A967QAP7-F1
#
_entry.id   AF-A0A967QAP7-F1
#
_cell.length_a   1.000
_cell.length_b   1.000
_cell.length_c   1.000
_cell.angle_alpha   90.00
_cell.angle_beta   90.00
_cell.angle_gamma   90.00
#
_symmetry.space_group_name_H-M   'P 1'
#
loop_
_entity.id
_entity.type
_entity.pdbx_description
1 polymer ?
#
loop_
_entity_poly.entity_id
_entity_poly.type
_entity_poly.pdbx_seq_one_letter_code
_entity_poly.pdbx_strand_id
1 'polypeptide(L)'
;MPYSAANPPRLHDRASPQFFREQLTLFSEGTLSRKLLDSLPSLLAVLNRQRQIVYANQALRDLFGKHRQDLQEGMRPGEALDCIYAKEGDGGCGTGEAC
;
A
#
# COMPACT_ATOMS: atom_id res chain seq x y z
N MET A 1 -3.03 -21.36 -13.54
CA MET A 1 -3.35 -20.11 -12.83
C MET A 1 -3.87 -19.10 -13.85
N PRO A 2 -5.18 -18.87 -14.04
CA PRO A 2 -5.60 -17.82 -14.95
C PRO A 2 -5.71 -16.52 -14.16
N TYR A 3 -4.69 -15.68 -14.33
CA TYR A 3 -4.80 -14.24 -14.15
C TYR A 3 -5.87 -13.76 -15.14
N SER A 4 -7.12 -13.60 -14.69
CA SER A 4 -8.21 -13.14 -15.56
C SER A 4 -7.97 -11.68 -15.89
N ALA A 5 -7.47 -11.43 -17.09
CA ALA A 5 -7.15 -10.14 -17.66
C ALA A 5 -8.42 -9.35 -18.10
N ALA A 6 -9.39 -9.19 -17.20
CA ALA A 6 -10.45 -8.21 -17.41
C ALA A 6 -9.90 -6.83 -17.04
N ASN A 7 -9.16 -6.24 -17.98
CA ASN A 7 -8.62 -4.87 -18.00
C ASN A 7 -7.99 -4.40 -16.66
N PRO A 8 -6.68 -4.62 -16.42
CA PRO A 8 -6.05 -4.21 -15.17
C PRO A 8 -6.23 -2.68 -14.96
N PRO A 9 -6.55 -2.24 -13.74
CA PRO A 9 -6.77 -0.82 -13.47
C PRO A 9 -5.56 0.00 -13.90
N ARG A 10 -5.79 1.16 -14.53
CA ARG A 10 -4.69 2.04 -14.97
C ARG A 10 -3.84 2.40 -13.76
N LEU A 11 -2.55 2.64 -13.97
CA LEU A 11 -1.60 2.94 -12.89
C LEU A 11 -2.04 4.13 -12.02
N HIS A 12 -2.75 5.10 -12.61
CA HIS A 12 -3.23 6.29 -11.94
C HIS A 12 -4.50 6.04 -11.12
N ASP A 13 -5.29 5.03 -11.49
CA ASP A 13 -6.52 4.64 -10.79
C ASP A 13 -6.17 3.87 -9.51
N ARG A 14 -7.16 3.74 -8.63
CA ARG A 14 -7.08 2.80 -7.49
C ARG A 14 -7.54 1.42 -7.96
N ALA A 15 -6.99 0.38 -7.33
CA ALA A 15 -7.48 -0.98 -7.53
C ALA A 15 -8.94 -1.08 -7.10
N SER A 16 -9.69 -1.96 -7.75
CA SER A 16 -11.04 -2.29 -7.30
C SER A 16 -10.98 -2.87 -5.88
N PRO A 17 -12.01 -2.65 -5.04
CA PRO A 17 -12.00 -3.17 -3.66
C PRO A 17 -11.79 -4.69 -3.58
N GLN A 18 -12.31 -5.44 -4.56
CA GLN A 18 -12.12 -6.88 -4.62
C GLN A 18 -10.65 -7.24 -4.89
N PHE A 19 -10.05 -6.69 -5.94
CA PHE A 19 -8.67 -6.99 -6.30
C PHE A 19 -7.69 -6.56 -5.20
N PHE A 20 -7.95 -5.41 -4.57
CA PHE A 20 -7.16 -4.95 -3.43
C PHE A 20 -7.23 -5.94 -2.26
N ARG A 21 -8.43 -6.40 -1.88
CA ARG A 21 -8.60 -7.39 -0.80
C ARG A 21 -7.90 -8.71 -1.08
N GLU A 22 -7.96 -9.20 -2.33
CA GLU A 22 -7.22 -10.40 -2.73
C GLU A 22 -5.72 -10.26 -2.49
N GLN A 23 -5.14 -9.09 -2.77
CA GLN A 23 -3.72 -8.82 -2.51
C GLN A 23 -3.37 -8.78 -1.03
N LEU A 24 -4.28 -8.30 -0.15
CA LEU A 24 -4.06 -8.32 1.30
C LEU A 24 -3.91 -9.74 1.85
N THR A 25 -4.59 -10.73 1.25
CA THR A 25 -4.56 -12.11 1.74
C THR A 25 -3.17 -12.75 1.69
N LEU A 26 -2.29 -12.26 0.81
CA LEU A 26 -0.88 -12.68 0.74
C LEU A 26 -0.13 -12.37 2.03
N PHE A 27 -0.61 -11.43 2.84
CA PHE A 27 0.01 -10.97 4.08
C PHE A 27 -0.91 -11.14 5.30
N SER A 28 -1.85 -12.08 5.22
CA SER A 28 -2.69 -12.48 6.36
C SER A 28 -1.86 -12.93 7.56
N GLU A 29 -2.45 -12.87 8.75
CA GLU A 29 -1.81 -13.39 9.96
C GLU A 29 -1.45 -14.87 9.82
N GLY A 30 -0.27 -15.24 10.33
CA GLY A 30 0.23 -16.62 10.29
C GLY A 30 0.96 -17.02 9.00
N THR A 31 0.87 -16.25 7.91
CA THR A 31 1.58 -16.56 6.67
C THR A 31 3.10 -16.37 6.81
N LEU A 32 3.87 -17.15 6.05
CA LEU A 32 5.34 -17.04 6.05
C LEU A 32 5.80 -15.66 5.55
N SER A 33 5.16 -15.13 4.51
CA SER A 33 5.41 -13.79 3.97
C SER A 33 5.31 -12.71 5.05
N ARG A 34 4.24 -12.70 5.84
CA ARG A 34 4.08 -11.74 6.94
C ARG A 34 5.14 -11.92 8.00
N LYS A 35 5.39 -13.15 8.46
CA LYS A 35 6.41 -13.44 9.49
C LYS A 35 7.81 -13.01 9.06
N LEU A 36 8.19 -13.24 7.81
CA LEU A 36 9.48 -12.85 7.27
C LEU A 36 9.64 -11.34 7.15
N LEU A 37 8.60 -10.63 6.74
CA LEU A 37 8.69 -9.17 6.57
C LEU A 37 8.56 -8.42 7.91
N ASP A 38 7.78 -8.95 8.86
CA ASP A 38 7.67 -8.41 10.22
C ASP A 38 8.97 -8.59 11.04
N SER A 39 9.86 -9.52 10.66
CA SER A 39 11.15 -9.70 11.35
C SER A 39 12.23 -8.71 10.91
N LEU A 40 12.00 -7.96 9.82
CA LEU A 40 12.94 -6.96 9.34
C LEU A 40 12.89 -5.71 10.24
N PRO A 41 14.04 -5.22 10.73
CA PRO A 41 14.08 -4.06 11.62
C PRO A 41 13.84 -2.72 10.91
N SER A 42 13.93 -2.70 9.58
CA SER A 42 13.73 -1.51 8.76
C SER A 42 12.26 -1.23 8.48
N LEU A 43 11.91 0.03 8.25
CA LEU A 43 10.59 0.43 7.75
C LEU A 43 10.34 -0.22 6.38
N LEU A 44 9.24 -0.98 6.25
CA LEU A 44 8.90 -1.66 5.00
C LEU A 44 7.41 -1.55 4.69
N ALA A 45 7.12 -1.20 3.44
CA ALA A 45 5.80 -1.32 2.83
C ALA A 45 5.89 -2.13 1.53
N VAL A 46 4.89 -2.97 1.28
CA VAL A 46 4.66 -3.58 -0.03
C VAL A 46 3.50 -2.85 -0.70
N LEU A 47 3.70 -2.48 -1.96
CA LEU A 47 2.73 -1.74 -2.75
C LEU A 47 2.21 -2.60 -3.90
N ASN A 48 0.95 -2.42 -4.26
CA ASN A 48 0.45 -2.94 -5.53
C ASN A 48 0.84 -2.03 -6.72
N ARG A 49 0.46 -2.43 -7.93
CA ARG A 49 0.73 -1.65 -9.16
C ARG A 49 0.14 -0.23 -9.12
N GLN A 50 -0.97 -0.04 -8.42
CA GLN A 50 -1.62 1.26 -8.22
C GLN A 50 -0.99 2.07 -7.06
N ARG A 51 0.17 1.65 -6.56
CA ARG A 51 0.93 2.23 -5.45
C ARG A 51 0.16 2.25 -4.13
N GLN A 52 -0.89 1.46 -3.99
CA GLN A 52 -1.59 1.31 -2.72
C GLN A 52 -0.82 0.34 -1.83
N ILE A 53 -0.67 0.69 -0.56
CA ILE A 53 -0.03 -0.15 0.44
C ILE A 53 -0.92 -1.38 0.64
N VAL A 54 -0.39 -2.55 0.33
CA VAL A 54 -1.03 -3.85 0.58
C VAL A 54 -0.47 -4.56 1.81
N TYR A 55 0.66 -4.07 2.32
CA TYR A 55 1.25 -4.51 3.58
C TYR A 55 2.23 -3.46 4.11
N ALA A 56 2.24 -3.28 5.42
CA ALA A 56 3.23 -2.51 6.16
C ALA A 56 3.77 -3.41 7.27
N ASN A 57 5.08 -3.53 7.45
CA ASN A 57 5.66 -4.36 8.50
C ASN A 57 5.51 -3.73 9.90
N GLN A 58 5.86 -4.47 10.95
CA GLN A 58 5.75 -3.98 12.33
C GLN A 58 6.48 -2.64 12.55
N ALA A 59 7.71 -2.50 12.06
CA ALA A 59 8.47 -1.27 12.21
C ALA A 59 7.74 -0.05 11.62
N LEU A 60 7.12 -0.20 10.45
CA LEU A 60 6.34 0.86 9.82
C LEU A 60 5.02 1.12 10.56
N ARG A 61 4.31 0.08 10.99
CA ARG A 61 3.09 0.23 11.81
C ARG A 61 3.37 0.96 13.13
N ASP A 62 4.52 0.70 13.75
CA ASP A 62 4.95 1.36 14.99
C ASP A 62 5.24 2.84 14.79
N LEU A 63 5.83 3.22 13.65
CA LEU A 63 6.03 4.63 13.30
C LEU A 63 4.68 5.36 13.26
N PHE A 64 3.71 4.79 12.55
CA PHE A 64 2.38 5.39 12.38
C PHE A 64 1.54 5.40 13.67
N GLY A 65 1.56 4.31 14.43
CA GLY A 65 0.87 4.20 15.72
C GLY A 65 1.40 5.19 16.78
N LYS A 66 2.68 5.58 16.70
CA LYS A 66 3.26 6.64 17.56
C LYS A 66 2.80 8.05 17.17
N HIS A 67 2.43 8.27 15.91
CA HIS A 67 2.05 9.58 15.38
C HIS A 67 0.53 9.78 15.21
N ARG A 68 -0.31 8.87 15.73
CA ARG A 68 -1.80 8.90 15.63
C ARG A 68 -2.34 8.94 14.19
N GLN A 69 -1.51 8.68 13.19
CA GLN A 69 -1.97 8.44 11.83
C GLN A 69 -2.15 6.94 11.69
N ASP A 70 -3.37 6.44 11.89
CA ASP A 70 -3.64 5.03 11.61
C ASP A 70 -3.47 4.79 10.11
N LEU A 71 -2.65 3.81 9.76
CA LEU A 71 -2.42 3.44 8.37
C LEU A 71 -3.71 2.80 7.83
N GLN A 72 -4.49 3.59 7.08
CA GLN A 72 -5.76 3.14 6.55
C GLN A 72 -5.55 2.22 5.34
N GLU A 73 -6.46 1.26 5.18
CA GLU A 73 -6.43 0.35 4.05
C GLU A 73 -6.49 1.11 2.72
N GLY A 74 -5.60 0.75 1.80
CA GLY A 74 -5.59 1.28 0.45
C GLY A 74 -4.93 2.65 0.31
N MET A 75 -4.38 3.24 1.38
CA MET A 75 -3.56 4.45 1.28
C MET A 75 -2.34 4.23 0.38
N ARG A 76 -1.94 5.27 -0.35
CA ARG A 76 -0.64 5.32 -1.04
C ARG A 76 0.44 5.89 -0.10
N PRO A 77 1.74 5.62 -0.32
CA PRO A 77 2.83 6.04 0.58
C PRO A 77 2.81 7.53 0.93
N GLY A 78 2.62 8.40 -0.07
CA GLY A 78 2.58 9.84 0.17
C GLY A 78 1.36 10.27 0.98
N GLU A 79 0.24 9.56 0.91
CA GLU A 79 -0.93 9.84 1.75
C GLU A 79 -0.68 9.40 3.19
N ALA A 80 -0.07 8.23 3.38
CA ALA A 80 0.26 7.70 4.70
C ALA A 80 1.30 8.59 5.41
N LEU A 81 2.27 9.11 4.67
CA LEU A 81 3.36 9.94 5.20
C LEU A 81 3.05 11.46 5.21
N ASP A 82 1.80 11.84 4.90
CA ASP A 82 1.37 13.25 4.78
C ASP A 82 2.29 14.11 3.89
N CYS A 83 2.69 13.54 2.75
CA CYS A 83 3.53 14.22 1.77
C CYS A 83 2.79 15.43 1.18
N ILE A 84 3.46 16.58 1.16
CA ILE A 84 2.91 17.85 0.65
C ILE A 84 2.49 17.78 -0.84
N TYR A 85 3.05 16.85 -1.61
CA TYR A 85 2.74 16.64 -3.03
C TYR A 85 1.68 15.55 -3.28
N ALA A 86 1.18 14.89 -2.23
CA ALA A 86 0.25 13.76 -2.36
C ALA A 86 -1.08 14.12 -3.05
N LYS A 87 -1.40 15.40 -3.21
CA LYS A 87 -2.64 15.90 -3.82
C LYS A 87 -2.40 16.70 -5.11
N GLU A 88 -1.18 16.74 -5.64
CA GLU A 88 -0.81 17.60 -6.77
C GLU A 88 -1.36 17.11 -8.11
N GLY A 89 -1.25 15.80 -8.39
CA GLY A 89 -1.77 15.21 -9.63
C GLY A 89 -3.24 14.79 -9.54
N ASP A 90 -3.90 14.67 -10.70
CA ASP A 90 -5.33 14.32 -10.80
C ASP A 90 -5.71 13.00 -10.11
N GLY A 91 -4.79 12.04 -10.06
CA GLY A 91 -4.96 10.76 -9.36
C GLY A 91 -4.40 10.75 -7.94
N GLY A 92 -3.96 11.90 -7.41
CA GLY A 92 -3.29 12.06 -6.13
C GLY A 92 -1.85 11.53 -6.12
N CYS A 93 -1.44 10.93 -5.00
CA CYS A 93 -0.08 10.45 -4.77
C CYS A 93 0.40 9.53 -5.90
N GLY A 94 1.58 9.81 -6.45
CA GLY A 94 2.15 9.04 -7.56
C GLY A 94 1.76 9.52 -8.96
N THR A 95 1.04 10.64 -9.08
CA THR A 95 0.54 11.15 -10.37
C THR A 95 0.91 12.60 -10.69
N GLY A 96 1.48 13.33 -9.73
CA GLY A 96 2.04 14.67 -9.95
C GLY A 96 3.50 14.61 -10.43
N GLU A 97 4.05 15.77 -10.83
CA GLU A 97 5.42 15.86 -11.35
C GLU A 97 6.48 15.50 -10.30
N ALA A 98 6.23 15.83 -9.03
CA ALA A 98 7.12 15.56 -7.91
C ALA A 98 7.11 14.09 -7.40
N CYS A 99 6.35 13.19 -8.03
CA CYS A 99 6.04 11.86 -7.52
C CYS A 99 6.76 10.69 -8.22
#